data_AF-A0A060BUD5-F1
#
_entry.id   AF-A0A060BUD5-F1
#
_cell.length_a   1.000
_cell.length_b   1.000
_cell.length_c   1.000
_cell.angle_alpha   90.00
_cell.angle_beta   90.00
_cell.angle_gamma   90.00
#
_symmetry.space_group_name_H-M   'P 1'
#
loop_
_entity.id
_entity.type
_entity.pdbx_description
1 polymer ?
#
loop_
_entity_poly.entity_id
_entity_poly.type
_entity_poly.pdbx_seq_one_letter_code
_entity_poly.pdbx_strand_id
1 'polypeptide(L)'
;TPVETLATAQSVPAQSGPLPFFSLTAAEETTSLSYTMADKDVVYGLGEAIRGINKRGWRYESYCNDDAGHSEDKHALYGAHNFLLVDGAALFGLFVDFPGYVSFDIGSTARKAMRISLAGRTLICI
;
A
#
# COMPACT_ATOMS: atom_id res chain seq x y z
N THR A 1 10.91 -1.86 -16.10
CA THR A 1 11.07 -0.44 -15.70
C THR A 1 9.72 0.08 -15.29
N PRO A 2 9.57 0.82 -14.17
CA PRO A 2 8.29 1.41 -13.80
C PRO A 2 7.80 2.40 -14.86
N VAL A 3 6.49 2.59 -14.93
CA VAL A 3 5.86 3.63 -15.74
C VAL A 3 5.96 4.96 -14.99
N GLU A 4 6.34 6.03 -15.68
CA GLU A 4 6.36 7.38 -15.11
C GLU A 4 4.93 7.92 -15.00
N THR A 5 4.42 8.01 -13.77
CA THR A 5 3.03 8.44 -13.48
C THR A 5 2.88 9.95 -13.32
N LEU A 6 4.00 10.67 -13.19
CA LEU A 6 4.06 12.09 -12.83
C LEU A 6 3.40 12.42 -11.48
N ALA A 7 3.31 11.43 -10.57
CA ALA A 7 2.68 11.62 -9.26
C ALA A 7 3.49 12.53 -8.30
N THR A 8 4.80 12.69 -8.54
CA THR A 8 5.66 13.57 -7.76
C THR A 8 6.22 14.70 -8.63
N ALA A 9 6.22 15.92 -8.10
CA ALA A 9 6.76 17.09 -8.82
C ALA A 9 8.30 17.12 -8.84
N GLN A 10 8.93 16.40 -7.91
CA GLN A 10 10.38 16.35 -7.78
C GLN A 10 10.86 14.93 -8.07
N SER A 11 11.92 14.81 -8.87
CA SER A 11 12.62 13.54 -9.06
C SER A 11 13.41 13.21 -7.79
N VAL A 12 13.20 12.01 -7.27
CA VAL A 12 13.99 11.46 -6.16
C VAL A 12 14.90 10.37 -6.73
N PRO A 13 16.21 10.38 -6.44
CA PRO A 13 17.13 9.40 -6.97
C PRO A 13 16.83 8.00 -6.43
N ALA A 14 16.92 6.99 -7.29
CA ALA A 14 16.77 5.60 -6.88
C ALA A 14 17.81 5.22 -5.84
N GLN A 15 17.37 4.56 -4.77
CA GLN A 15 18.23 4.03 -3.72
C GLN A 15 18.44 2.53 -3.93
N SER A 16 19.68 2.09 -3.69
CA SER A 16 20.06 0.69 -3.66
C SER A 16 20.25 0.23 -2.22
N GLY A 17 19.77 -0.97 -1.90
CA GLY A 17 19.89 -1.53 -0.55
C GLY A 17 18.58 -2.12 -0.05
N PRO A 18 18.58 -2.67 1.17
CA PRO A 18 17.36 -3.16 1.80
C PRO A 18 16.43 -2.00 2.15
N LEU A 19 15.12 -2.25 2.05
CA LEU A 19 14.12 -1.33 2.56
C LEU A 19 14.23 -1.23 4.10
N PRO A 20 14.14 -0.01 4.68
CA PRO A 20 14.35 0.18 6.12
C PRO A 20 13.25 -0.45 6.98
N PHE A 21 12.00 -0.49 6.48
CA PHE A 21 10.84 -0.94 7.24
C PHE A 21 10.21 -2.23 6.70
N PHE A 22 10.33 -2.51 5.41
CA PHE A 22 9.64 -3.62 4.76
C PHE A 22 10.62 -4.72 4.37
N SER A 23 10.19 -5.98 4.45
CA SER A 23 10.79 -7.05 3.67
C SER A 23 10.15 -7.10 2.29
N LEU A 24 10.96 -7.32 1.26
CA LEU A 24 10.51 -7.41 -0.13
C LEU A 24 10.67 -8.84 -0.62
N THR A 25 9.62 -9.37 -1.22
CA THR A 25 9.63 -10.65 -1.94
C THR A 25 9.12 -10.43 -3.35
N ALA A 26 9.90 -10.83 -4.35
CA ALA A 26 9.51 -10.79 -5.74
C ALA A 26 9.26 -12.22 -6.26
N ALA A 27 8.11 -12.43 -6.87
CA ALA A 27 7.74 -13.62 -7.63
C ALA A 27 7.53 -13.26 -9.11
N GLU A 28 7.24 -14.24 -9.95
CA GLU A 28 7.15 -14.03 -11.41
C GLU A 28 6.13 -12.95 -11.82
N GLU A 29 5.03 -12.75 -11.11
CA GLU A 29 4.01 -11.73 -11.51
C GLU A 29 3.62 -10.81 -10.36
N THR A 30 4.29 -10.93 -9.22
CA THR A 30 3.89 -10.23 -8.01
C THR A 30 5.09 -9.80 -7.21
N THR A 31 5.11 -8.53 -6.83
CA THR A 31 6.03 -8.01 -5.82
C THR A 31 5.23 -7.79 -4.54
N SER A 32 5.75 -8.26 -3.40
CA SER A 32 5.12 -8.09 -2.10
C SER A 32 6.06 -7.39 -1.12
N LEU A 33 5.54 -6.37 -0.44
CA LEU A 33 6.15 -5.76 0.74
C LEU A 33 5.46 -6.28 1.99
N SER A 34 6.23 -6.65 3.02
CA SER A 34 5.69 -7.13 4.30
C SER A 34 6.24 -6.33 5.47
N TYR A 35 5.36 -6.01 6.42
CA TYR A 35 5.70 -5.33 7.67
C TYR A 35 4.95 -5.98 8.84
N THR A 36 5.64 -6.15 9.97
CA THR A 36 5.03 -6.66 11.20
C THR A 36 4.61 -5.49 12.09
N MET A 37 3.30 -5.31 12.26
CA MET A 37 2.71 -4.28 13.10
C MET A 37 2.66 -4.74 14.57
N ALA A 38 2.97 -3.83 15.49
CA ALA A 38 2.67 -4.00 16.90
C ALA A 38 1.17 -3.82 17.19
N ASP A 39 0.72 -4.14 18.40
CA ASP A 39 -0.70 -4.11 18.75
C ASP A 39 -1.29 -2.69 18.82
N LYS A 40 -0.44 -1.68 19.03
CA LYS A 40 -0.84 -0.27 19.16
C LYS A 40 -0.60 0.57 17.90
N ASP A 41 0.06 0.01 16.89
CA ASP A 41 0.34 0.74 15.66
C ASP A 41 -0.97 1.18 14.99
N VAL A 42 -0.96 2.38 14.42
CA VAL A 42 -2.07 2.95 13.65
C VAL A 42 -1.60 3.13 12.21
N VAL A 43 -2.44 2.76 11.25
CA VAL A 43 -2.15 2.96 9.84
C VAL A 43 -3.15 3.96 9.28
N TYR A 44 -2.65 5.07 8.74
CA TYR A 44 -3.45 6.13 8.12
C TYR A 44 -3.25 6.14 6.60
N GLY A 45 -4.08 6.92 5.89
CA GLY A 45 -3.92 7.19 4.47
C GLY A 45 -4.94 6.45 3.61
N LEU A 46 -4.51 6.03 2.42
CA LEU A 46 -5.31 5.46 1.34
C LEU A 46 -6.38 6.39 0.73
N GLY A 47 -6.45 7.64 1.20
CA GLY A 47 -7.33 8.67 0.65
C GLY A 47 -8.79 8.25 0.58
N GLU A 48 -9.31 8.11 -0.64
CA GLU A 48 -10.69 7.65 -0.86
C GLU A 48 -10.72 6.12 -0.75
N ALA A 49 -10.94 5.65 0.47
CA ALA A 49 -11.10 4.25 0.77
C ALA A 49 -12.19 4.07 1.81
N ILE A 50 -12.92 2.96 1.73
CA ILE A 50 -13.96 2.61 2.71
C ILE A 50 -13.40 2.49 4.13
N ARG A 51 -14.28 2.30 5.12
CA ARG A 51 -13.97 2.10 6.55
C ARG A 51 -13.35 3.35 7.20
N GLY A 52 -12.78 3.18 8.39
CA GLY A 52 -12.32 4.29 9.23
C GLY A 52 -10.96 4.88 8.85
N ILE A 53 -10.56 5.86 9.67
CA ILE A 53 -9.26 6.56 9.60
C ILE A 53 -8.09 5.60 9.86
N ASN A 54 -8.21 4.75 10.89
CA ASN A 54 -7.28 3.66 11.10
C ASN A 54 -7.60 2.52 10.12
N LYS A 55 -6.71 2.27 9.17
CA LYS A 55 -6.89 1.30 8.09
C LYS A 55 -6.61 -0.15 8.54
N ARG A 56 -6.29 -0.41 9.81
CA ARG A 56 -6.05 -1.79 10.28
C ARG A 56 -7.32 -2.65 10.26
N GLY A 57 -7.13 -3.94 10.05
CA GLY A 57 -8.17 -4.97 10.09
C GLY A 57 -8.93 -5.19 8.79
N TRP A 58 -8.47 -4.61 7.67
CA TRP A 58 -9.13 -4.74 6.38
C TRP A 58 -8.15 -4.83 5.22
N ARG A 59 -8.64 -5.34 4.08
CA ARG A 59 -7.92 -5.34 2.81
C ARG A 59 -8.46 -4.22 1.93
N TYR A 60 -7.58 -3.40 1.38
CA TYR A 60 -7.93 -2.34 0.43
C TYR A 60 -7.29 -2.65 -0.92
N GLU A 61 -7.98 -2.27 -1.98
CA GLU A 61 -7.55 -2.53 -3.34
C GLU A 61 -7.57 -1.20 -4.10
N SER A 62 -6.42 -0.82 -4.63
CA SER A 62 -6.29 0.33 -5.50
C SER A 62 -6.53 -0.14 -6.92
N TYR A 63 -7.79 -0.06 -7.29
CA TYR A 63 -8.31 -0.50 -8.58
C TYR A 63 -9.57 0.32 -8.86
N CYS A 64 -9.40 1.49 -9.50
CA CYS A 64 -10.48 2.44 -9.75
C CYS A 64 -11.69 1.72 -10.36
N ASN A 65 -12.78 1.66 -9.59
CA ASN A 65 -13.94 0.86 -9.94
C ASN A 65 -15.22 1.67 -9.76
N ASP A 66 -16.08 1.62 -10.77
CA ASP A 66 -17.41 2.24 -10.71
C ASP A 66 -18.42 1.24 -10.13
N ASP A 67 -18.66 1.35 -8.83
CA ASP A 67 -19.64 0.54 -8.10
C ASP A 67 -20.66 1.45 -7.40
N ALA A 68 -21.94 1.26 -7.70
CA ALA A 68 -23.03 2.05 -7.11
C ALA A 68 -23.25 1.73 -5.62
N GLY A 69 -22.79 0.57 -5.14
CA GLY A 69 -22.93 0.15 -3.74
C GLY A 69 -21.66 0.43 -2.95
N HIS A 70 -21.73 1.33 -1.96
CA HIS A 70 -20.60 1.65 -1.07
C HIS A 70 -20.74 0.95 0.29
N SER A 71 -20.96 -0.36 0.25
CA SER A 71 -21.08 -1.19 1.44
C SER A 71 -19.71 -1.49 2.08
N GLU A 72 -19.72 -1.85 3.36
CA GLU A 72 -18.49 -2.03 4.14
C GLU A 72 -17.60 -3.21 3.70
N ASP A 73 -18.15 -4.13 2.91
CA ASP A 73 -17.46 -5.29 2.34
C ASP A 73 -16.67 -4.96 1.06
N LYS A 74 -16.80 -3.74 0.53
CA LYS A 74 -16.04 -3.31 -0.64
C LYS A 74 -14.55 -3.16 -0.33
N HIS A 75 -13.73 -3.43 -1.33
CA HIS A 75 -12.27 -3.33 -1.25
C HIS A 75 -11.71 -2.16 -2.06
N ALA A 76 -12.41 -1.74 -3.12
CA ALA A 76 -12.02 -0.64 -4.00
C ALA A 76 -13.19 0.34 -4.20
N LEU A 77 -12.85 1.59 -4.49
CA LEU A 77 -13.78 2.67 -4.88
C LEU A 77 -13.22 3.35 -6.15
N TYR A 78 -13.56 4.61 -6.38
CA TYR A 78 -13.17 5.36 -7.57
C TYR A 78 -11.69 5.77 -7.55
N GLY A 79 -11.16 6.17 -6.39
CA GLY A 79 -9.78 6.61 -6.22
C GLY A 79 -8.76 5.50 -5.93
N ALA A 80 -7.54 5.70 -6.41
CA ALA A 80 -6.36 4.88 -6.10
C ALA A 80 -5.27 5.78 -5.49
N HIS A 81 -5.38 6.05 -4.18
CA HIS A 81 -4.46 6.93 -3.47
C HIS A 81 -3.44 6.11 -2.66
N ASN A 82 -2.36 5.68 -3.32
CA ASN A 82 -1.40 4.70 -2.81
C ASN A 82 -0.41 5.24 -1.76
N PHE A 83 -0.86 6.09 -0.84
CA PHE A 83 -0.04 6.65 0.24
C PHE A 83 -0.57 6.18 1.59
N LEU A 84 0.33 5.73 2.47
CA LEU A 84 0.02 5.41 3.86
C LEU A 84 1.07 5.96 4.82
N LEU A 85 0.66 6.11 6.08
CA LEU A 85 1.52 6.46 7.21
C LEU A 85 1.33 5.42 8.31
N VAL A 86 2.43 4.87 8.82
CA VAL A 86 2.42 3.99 9.98
C VAL A 86 2.92 4.79 11.18
N ASP A 87 2.06 4.92 12.18
CA ASP A 87 2.37 5.48 13.48
C ASP A 87 2.49 4.34 14.50
N GLY A 88 3.72 3.92 14.76
CA GLY A 88 4.06 2.80 15.62
C GLY A 88 5.35 3.04 16.39
N ALA A 89 6.18 2.01 16.56
CA ALA A 89 7.51 2.17 17.16
C ALA A 89 8.40 3.17 16.40
N ALA A 90 8.23 3.26 15.09
CA ALA A 90 8.78 4.30 14.24
C ALA A 90 7.64 4.92 13.40
N LEU A 91 7.68 6.23 13.22
CA LEU A 91 6.78 6.95 12.33
C LEU A 91 7.38 6.96 10.92
N PHE A 92 6.70 6.36 9.95
CA PHE A 92 7.15 6.36 8.56
C PHE A 92 5.99 6.39 7.57
N GLY A 93 6.25 6.94 6.39
CA GLY A 93 5.32 6.95 5.26
C GLY A 93 5.76 5.98 4.18
N LEU A 94 4.81 5.48 3.41
CA LEU A 94 5.05 4.75 2.17
C LEU A 94 4.14 5.32 1.08
N PHE A 95 4.74 5.70 -0.04
CA PHE A 95 4.02 6.00 -1.27
C PHE A 95 4.36 4.91 -2.30
N VAL A 96 3.33 4.22 -2.81
CA VAL A 96 3.49 3.19 -3.85
C VAL A 96 3.11 3.78 -5.19
N ASP A 97 4.10 4.30 -5.90
CA ASP A 97 3.93 4.84 -7.25
C ASP A 97 3.80 3.72 -8.28
N PHE A 98 2.60 3.17 -8.39
CA PHE A 98 2.29 2.07 -9.28
C PHE A 98 0.88 2.24 -9.88
N PRO A 99 0.75 2.35 -11.22
CA PRO A 99 -0.54 2.60 -11.86
C PRO A 99 -1.38 1.33 -12.05
N GLY A 100 -0.82 0.15 -11.79
CA GLY A 100 -1.54 -1.12 -11.86
C GLY A 100 -2.26 -1.46 -10.55
N TYR A 101 -2.79 -2.68 -10.47
CA TYR A 101 -3.44 -3.19 -9.26
C TYR A 101 -2.48 -3.25 -8.06
N VAL A 102 -2.89 -2.66 -6.95
CA VAL A 102 -2.23 -2.78 -5.65
C VAL A 102 -3.21 -3.26 -4.60
N SER A 103 -2.84 -4.30 -3.85
CA SER A 103 -3.59 -4.77 -2.69
C SER A 103 -2.85 -4.42 -1.40
N PHE A 104 -3.55 -3.80 -0.47
CA PHE A 104 -3.09 -3.47 0.88
C PHE A 104 -3.87 -4.32 1.89
N ASP A 105 -3.32 -5.48 2.27
CA ASP A 105 -3.83 -6.25 3.40
C ASP A 105 -3.22 -5.70 4.69
N ILE A 106 -3.98 -4.94 5.46
CA ILE A 106 -3.51 -4.26 6.66
C ILE A 106 -4.04 -5.00 7.87
N GLY A 107 -3.62 -6.24 8.05
CA GLY A 107 -4.01 -7.07 9.17
C GLY A 107 -5.39 -7.72 9.03
N SER A 108 -5.91 -7.83 7.80
CA SER A 108 -7.13 -8.57 7.48
C SER A 108 -6.90 -10.08 7.57
N THR A 109 -5.83 -10.59 6.94
CA THR A 109 -5.52 -12.02 6.97
C THR A 109 -4.88 -12.42 8.29
N ALA A 110 -3.94 -11.61 8.79
CA ALA A 110 -3.28 -11.83 10.08
C ALA A 110 -3.08 -10.49 10.78
N ARG A 111 -3.70 -10.30 11.95
CA ARG A 111 -3.79 -9.01 12.67
C ARG A 111 -2.49 -8.22 12.84
N LYS A 112 -1.35 -8.90 12.90
CA LYS A 112 0.00 -8.31 13.06
C LYS A 112 0.77 -8.14 11.75
N ALA A 113 0.24 -8.56 10.61
CA ALA A 113 0.91 -8.48 9.32
C ALA A 113 0.26 -7.42 8.44
N MET A 114 1.06 -6.51 7.92
CA MET A 114 0.69 -5.68 6.77
C MET A 114 1.40 -6.24 5.55
N ARG A 115 0.65 -6.54 4.49
CA ARG A 115 1.17 -7.02 3.22
C ARG A 115 0.63 -6.17 2.08
N ILE A 116 1.55 -5.62 1.30
CA ILE A 116 1.24 -4.81 0.12
C ILE A 116 1.70 -5.58 -1.10
N SER A 117 0.80 -5.88 -2.03
CA SER A 117 1.09 -6.70 -3.21
C SER A 117 0.78 -5.93 -4.48
N LEU A 118 1.72 -5.92 -5.41
CA LEU A 118 1.61 -5.26 -6.70
C LEU A 118 1.55 -6.32 -7.80
N ALA A 119 0.63 -6.19 -8.76
CA ALA A 119 0.54 -7.04 -9.94
C ALA A 119 1.62 -6.65 -10.98
N GLY A 120 2.88 -6.83 -10.64
CA GLY A 120 4.02 -6.50 -11.50
C GLY A 120 5.38 -6.82 -10.87
N ARG A 121 6.41 -6.93 -11.73
CA ARG A 121 7.79 -7.27 -11.34
C ARG A 121 8.64 -6.09 -10.89
N THR A 122 8.22 -4.85 -11.13
CA THR A 122 9.13 -3.70 -11.01
C THR A 122 8.67 -2.75 -9.92
N LEU A 123 9.46 -2.69 -8.85
CA LEU A 123 9.38 -1.67 -7.81
C LEU A 123 10.76 -1.01 -7.73
N ILE A 124 10.82 0.30 -7.94
CA ILE A 124 12.03 1.10 -7.70
C ILE A 124 11.83 1.81 -6.37
N CYS A 125 12.80 1.65 -5.48
CA CYS A 125 12.83 2.35 -4.20
C CYS A 125 13.57 3.68 -4.41
N ILE A 126 12.99 4.78 -3.95
CA ILE A 126 13.51 6.15 -4.03
C ILE A 126 13.59 6.75 -2.63
#